data_AF-A0A502IGS1-F1
#
_entry.id   AF-A0A502IGS1-F1
#
_cell.length_a   1.000
_cell.length_b   1.000
_cell.length_c   1.000
_cell.angle_alpha   90.00
_cell.angle_beta   90.00
_cell.angle_gamma   90.00
#
_symmetry.space_group_name_H-M   'P 1'
#
loop_
_entity.id
_entity.type
_entity.pdbx_description
1 polymer ?
#
loop_
_entity_poly.entity_id
_entity_poly.type
_entity_poly.pdbx_seq_one_letter_code
_entity_poly.pdbx_strand_id
1 'polypeptide(L)'
;MEKQEIFAKIASMEERVGELYQEIGSLKDVIVKLLEENAQLLIENEHLRNRFQKRADQSASKKQSAGQQKRVATSQKIVGNQKIVGEGYDNLARLYAEGFHICNVHYGSIRKEGDCLFCLSFLSGGHK
;
A
#
# COMPACT_ATOMS: atom_id res chain seq x y z
N MET A 1 -35.43 -0.14 56.32
CA MET A 1 -35.78 -0.04 54.89
C MET A 1 -34.79 0.86 54.14
N GLU A 2 -34.54 2.09 54.57
CA GLU A 2 -33.61 3.03 53.88
C GLU A 2 -32.20 2.47 53.60
N LYS A 3 -31.59 1.74 54.56
CA LYS A 3 -30.25 1.14 54.36
C LYS A 3 -30.22 0.12 53.22
N GLN A 4 -31.29 -0.66 53.04
CA GLN A 4 -31.38 -1.66 51.97
C GLN A 4 -31.59 -1.01 50.59
N GLU A 5 -32.34 0.08 50.52
CA GLU A 5 -32.51 0.84 49.27
C GLU A 5 -31.21 1.50 48.81
N ILE A 6 -30.39 1.99 49.74
CA ILE A 6 -29.06 2.54 49.43
C ILE A 6 -28.16 1.45 48.83
N PHE A 7 -28.13 0.25 49.42
CA PHE A 7 -27.35 -0.86 48.87
C PHE A 7 -27.84 -1.29 47.48
N ALA A 8 -29.16 -1.34 47.26
CA ALA A 8 -29.72 -1.65 45.95
C ALA A 8 -29.33 -0.59 44.90
N LYS A 9 -29.33 0.70 45.26
CA LYS A 9 -28.86 1.78 44.38
C LYS A 9 -27.37 1.66 44.06
N ILE A 10 -26.53 1.34 45.04
CA ILE A 10 -25.09 1.15 44.82
C ILE A 10 -24.84 -0.04 43.89
N ALA A 11 -25.51 -1.16 44.09
CA ALA A 11 -25.38 -2.33 43.22
C ALA A 11 -25.81 -2.01 41.77
N SER A 12 -26.90 -1.28 41.58
CA SER A 12 -27.32 -0.83 40.24
C SER A 12 -26.33 0.16 39.60
N MET A 13 -25.70 1.03 40.40
CA MET A 13 -24.65 1.91 39.90
C MET A 13 -23.40 1.13 39.50
N GLU A 14 -23.02 0.12 40.27
CA GLU A 14 -21.89 -0.77 39.98
C GLU A 14 -22.09 -1.50 38.65
N GLU A 15 -23.29 -2.06 38.42
CA GLU A 15 -23.66 -2.71 37.16
C GLU A 15 -23.52 -1.75 35.96
N ARG A 16 -24.08 -0.54 36.07
CA ARG A 16 -23.95 0.49 35.01
C ARG A 16 -22.51 0.91 34.75
N VAL A 17 -21.69 1.01 35.79
CA VAL A 17 -20.26 1.31 35.62
C VAL A 17 -19.56 0.16 34.89
N GLY A 18 -19.93 -1.08 35.17
CA GLY A 18 -19.47 -2.26 34.44
C GLY A 18 -19.84 -2.21 32.95
N GLU A 19 -21.11 -1.89 32.64
CA GLU A 19 -21.59 -1.71 31.26
C GLU A 19 -20.82 -0.60 30.53
N LEU A 20 -20.70 0.57 31.16
CA LEU A 20 -19.93 1.70 30.60
C LEU A 20 -18.46 1.34 30.35
N TYR A 21 -17.85 0.52 31.21
CA TYR A 21 -16.48 0.06 31.01
C TYR A 21 -16.34 -0.82 29.77
N GLN A 22 -17.31 -1.70 29.51
CA GLN A 22 -17.36 -2.51 28.28
C GLN A 22 -17.57 -1.63 27.04
N GLU A 23 -18.47 -0.65 27.12
CA GLU A 23 -18.71 0.30 26.03
C GLU A 23 -17.43 1.09 25.70
N ILE A 24 -16.72 1.61 26.70
CA ILE A 24 -15.43 2.30 26.52
C ILE A 24 -14.39 1.37 25.88
N GLY A 25 -14.34 0.10 26.29
CA GLY A 25 -13.48 -0.92 25.68
C GLY A 25 -13.77 -1.10 24.19
N SER A 26 -15.04 -1.30 23.82
CA SER A 26 -15.44 -1.44 22.42
C SER A 26 -15.18 -0.17 21.59
N LEU A 27 -15.40 1.01 22.16
CA LEU A 27 -15.10 2.29 21.51
C LEU A 27 -13.60 2.45 21.25
N LYS A 28 -12.75 2.04 22.21
CA LYS A 28 -11.30 2.03 22.05
C LYS A 28 -10.88 1.16 20.85
N ASP A 29 -11.47 -0.02 20.69
CA ASP A 29 -11.14 -0.91 19.57
C ASP A 29 -11.52 -0.29 18.22
N VAL A 30 -12.64 0.42 18.16
CA VAL A 30 -13.04 1.19 16.97
C VAL A 30 -12.05 2.32 16.69
N ILE A 31 -11.63 3.07 17.72
CA ILE A 31 -10.64 4.15 17.57
C ILE A 31 -9.32 3.62 17.03
N VAL A 32 -8.83 2.47 17.54
CA VAL A 32 -7.60 1.85 17.04
C VAL A 32 -7.70 1.55 15.54
N LYS A 33 -8.80 0.94 15.10
CA LYS A 33 -9.04 0.64 13.68
C LYS A 33 -9.07 1.91 12.82
N LEU A 34 -9.73 2.96 13.29
CA LEU A 34 -9.79 4.24 12.57
C LEU A 34 -8.42 4.93 12.49
N LEU A 35 -7.58 4.81 13.53
CA LEU A 35 -6.21 5.34 13.51
C LEU A 35 -5.34 4.58 12.50
N GLU A 36 -5.46 3.26 12.44
CA GLU A 36 -4.75 2.43 11.46
C GLU A 36 -5.16 2.78 10.02
N GLU A 37 -6.46 2.91 9.75
CA GLU A 37 -6.98 3.30 8.45
C GLU A 37 -6.54 4.72 8.05
N ASN A 38 -6.58 5.66 8.98
CA ASN A 38 -6.12 7.02 8.73
C ASN A 38 -4.62 7.05 8.39
N ALA A 39 -3.78 6.29 9.11
CA ALA A 39 -2.36 6.18 8.82
C ALA A 39 -2.11 5.61 7.40
N GLN A 40 -2.85 4.58 7.00
CA GLN A 40 -2.78 4.02 5.65
C GLN A 40 -3.18 5.06 4.58
N LEU A 41 -4.29 5.77 4.80
CA LEU A 41 -4.76 6.81 3.89
C LEU A 41 -3.78 7.96 3.76
N LEU A 42 -3.11 8.37 4.86
CA LEU A 42 -2.09 9.41 4.82
C LEU A 42 -0.91 9.02 3.94
N ILE A 43 -0.42 7.79 4.08
CA ILE A 43 0.67 7.24 3.27
C ILE A 43 0.25 7.19 1.78
N GLU A 44 -0.96 6.70 1.50
CA GLU A 44 -1.49 6.65 0.13
C GLU A 44 -1.61 8.06 -0.47
N ASN A 45 -2.14 9.03 0.28
CA ASN A 45 -2.28 10.40 -0.17
C ASN A 45 -0.91 11.01 -0.53
N GLU A 46 0.12 10.75 0.29
CA GLU A 46 1.48 11.17 0.03
C GLU A 46 2.03 10.55 -1.27
N HIS A 47 1.87 9.24 -1.45
CA HIS A 47 2.28 8.57 -2.68
C HIS A 47 1.59 9.11 -3.92
N LEU A 48 0.29 9.41 -3.84
CA LEU A 48 -0.47 10.01 -4.92
C LEU A 48 0.07 11.41 -5.27
N ARG A 49 0.28 12.27 -4.26
CA ARG A 49 0.89 13.60 -4.46
C ARG A 49 2.26 13.50 -5.13
N ASN A 50 3.11 12.58 -4.67
CA ASN A 50 4.43 12.34 -5.26
C ASN A 50 4.34 11.88 -6.72
N ARG A 51 3.36 11.04 -7.08
CA ARG A 51 3.13 10.63 -8.48
C ARG A 51 2.65 11.80 -9.34
N PHE A 52 1.76 12.65 -8.84
CA PHE A 52 1.31 13.85 -9.55
C PHE A 52 2.45 14.84 -9.76
N GLN A 53 3.27 15.10 -8.74
CA GLN A 53 4.44 15.98 -8.84
C GLN A 53 5.43 15.47 -9.89
N LYS A 54 5.81 14.18 -9.84
CA LYS A 54 6.70 13.58 -10.84
C LYS A 54 6.15 13.69 -12.27
N ARG A 55 4.84 13.52 -12.45
CA ARG A 55 4.20 13.71 -13.77
C ARG A 55 4.21 15.16 -14.22
N ALA A 56 3.98 16.11 -13.31
CA ALA A 56 4.09 17.54 -13.59
C ALA A 56 5.51 17.90 -14.04
N ASP A 57 6.54 17.44 -13.32
CA ASP A 57 7.95 17.70 -13.64
C ASP A 57 8.37 17.06 -14.98
N GLN A 58 7.86 15.86 -15.30
CA GLN A 58 8.06 15.20 -16.60
C GLN A 58 7.36 15.90 -17.76
N SER A 59 6.21 16.54 -17.52
CA SER A 59 5.50 17.31 -18.54
C SER A 59 6.14 18.68 -18.83
N ALA A 60 6.88 19.24 -17.87
CA ALA A 60 7.67 20.46 -18.07
C ALA A 60 8.95 20.21 -18.89
N SER A 61 9.59 19.05 -18.70
CA SER A 61 10.83 18.65 -19.39
C SER A 61 10.61 18.14 -20.83
N LYS A 62 9.41 17.65 -21.19
CA LYS A 62 9.07 17.27 -22.59
C LYS A 62 8.82 18.45 -23.54
N LYS A 63 8.72 19.70 -23.07
CA LYS A 63 8.54 20.88 -23.93
C LYS A 63 9.84 21.42 -24.56
N GLN A 64 11.02 20.92 -24.16
CA GLN A 64 12.31 21.41 -24.65
C GLN A 64 12.99 20.56 -25.74
N SER A 65 12.42 19.40 -26.14
CA SER A 65 13.02 18.52 -27.15
C SER A 65 12.21 18.37 -28.45
N ALA A 66 11.31 19.31 -28.75
CA ALA A 66 10.53 19.34 -30.00
C ALA A 66 11.21 20.16 -31.10
N GLY A 67 12.53 20.00 -31.27
CA GLY A 67 13.31 20.87 -32.15
C GLY A 67 14.58 20.25 -32.73
N GLN A 68 14.53 19.01 -33.26
CA GLN A 68 15.45 18.56 -34.32
C GLN A 68 15.02 17.20 -34.88
N GLN A 69 14.05 17.21 -35.80
CA GLN A 69 13.94 16.14 -36.78
C GLN A 69 14.88 16.46 -37.95
N LYS A 70 16.05 15.84 -37.98
CA LYS A 70 16.84 15.71 -39.22
C LYS A 70 17.11 14.23 -39.48
N ARG A 71 16.47 13.76 -40.55
CA ARG A 71 16.51 12.46 -41.20
C ARG A 71 17.92 11.86 -41.24
N VAL A 72 18.07 10.57 -40.93
CA VAL A 72 18.86 9.62 -41.72
C VAL A 72 18.26 8.23 -41.55
N ALA A 73 17.70 7.69 -42.63
CA ALA A 73 17.49 6.25 -42.77
C ALA A 73 18.85 5.58 -42.94
N THR A 74 19.10 4.41 -42.34
CA THR A 74 19.81 3.26 -42.94
C THR A 74 20.11 2.17 -41.89
N SER A 75 19.72 0.95 -42.26
CA SER A 75 20.27 -0.37 -41.93
C SER A 75 20.37 -0.86 -40.48
N GLN A 76 19.58 -1.92 -40.24
CA GLN A 76 20.05 -3.24 -39.78
C GLN A 76 21.44 -3.30 -39.13
N LYS A 77 21.46 -3.70 -37.85
CA LYS A 77 22.29 -4.83 -37.40
C LYS A 77 21.79 -5.39 -36.06
N ILE A 78 21.42 -6.67 -36.12
CA ILE A 78 21.23 -7.59 -35.00
C ILE A 78 22.56 -7.73 -34.26
N VAL A 79 22.60 -7.57 -32.93
CA VAL A 79 23.41 -8.41 -32.01
C VAL A 79 22.80 -8.36 -30.59
N GLY A 80 22.48 -9.54 -30.02
CA GLY A 80 22.64 -9.76 -28.58
C GLY A 80 21.39 -9.73 -27.68
N ASN A 81 20.54 -10.75 -27.78
CA ASN A 81 19.87 -11.43 -26.66
C ASN A 81 19.54 -10.59 -25.40
N GLN A 82 18.65 -9.61 -25.49
CA GLN A 82 17.92 -9.13 -24.32
C GLN A 82 16.43 -9.14 -24.64
N LYS A 83 15.74 -9.99 -23.88
CA LYS A 83 14.28 -10.17 -23.91
C LYS A 83 13.61 -8.81 -23.90
N ILE A 84 12.48 -8.74 -24.59
CA ILE A 84 11.45 -7.70 -24.49
C ILE A 84 10.98 -7.70 -23.02
N VAL A 85 11.75 -7.12 -22.10
CA VAL A 85 11.34 -6.91 -20.71
C VAL A 85 10.45 -5.69 -20.78
N GLY A 86 9.18 -5.96 -21.12
CA GLY A 86 8.17 -4.94 -21.34
C GLY A 86 7.85 -4.17 -20.06
N GLU A 87 7.30 -2.98 -20.23
CA GLU A 87 6.85 -2.06 -19.17
C GLU A 87 6.08 -2.75 -18.02
N GLY A 88 5.40 -3.87 -18.31
CA GLY A 88 4.70 -4.68 -17.32
C GLY A 88 5.62 -5.37 -16.29
N TYR A 89 6.83 -5.78 -16.68
CA TYR A 89 7.79 -6.38 -15.76
C TYR A 89 8.36 -5.35 -14.77
N ASP A 90 8.65 -4.15 -15.27
CA ASP A 90 9.11 -3.04 -14.44
C ASP A 90 8.05 -2.62 -13.42
N ASN A 91 6.77 -2.64 -13.81
CA ASN A 91 5.67 -2.37 -12.89
C ASN A 91 5.58 -3.42 -11.76
N LEU A 92 5.76 -4.71 -12.09
CA LEU A 92 5.76 -5.78 -11.10
C LEU A 92 6.98 -5.71 -10.17
N ALA A 93 8.16 -5.42 -10.70
CA ALA A 93 9.36 -5.20 -9.89
C ALA A 93 9.17 -4.03 -8.91
N ARG A 94 8.50 -2.96 -9.37
CA ARG A 94 8.16 -1.81 -8.53
C ARG A 94 7.17 -2.17 -7.42
N LEU A 95 6.09 -2.89 -7.73
CA LEU A 95 5.13 -3.35 -6.71
C LEU A 95 5.80 -4.23 -5.64
N TYR A 96 6.72 -5.11 -6.06
CA TYR A 96 7.50 -5.93 -5.13
C TYR A 96 8.40 -5.07 -4.21
N ALA A 97 9.07 -4.06 -4.76
CA ALA A 97 9.89 -3.12 -3.99
C ALA A 97 9.07 -2.23 -3.04
N GLU A 98 7.82 -1.89 -3.41
CA GLU A 98 6.85 -1.19 -2.56
C GLU A 98 6.28 -2.09 -1.45
N GLY A 99 6.69 -3.36 -1.38
CA GLY A 99 6.33 -4.29 -0.31
C GLY A 99 5.11 -5.16 -0.60
N PHE A 100 4.64 -5.21 -1.85
CA PHE A 100 3.50 -6.04 -2.24
C PHE A 100 3.94 -7.39 -2.83
N HIS A 101 3.09 -8.39 -2.66
CA HIS A 101 3.26 -9.66 -3.36
C HIS A 101 2.84 -9.54 -4.83
N ILE A 102 3.63 -10.13 -5.72
CA ILE A 102 3.34 -10.23 -7.17
C ILE A 102 3.11 -11.68 -7.64
N CYS A 103 3.19 -12.65 -6.73
CA CYS A 103 2.86 -14.04 -7.01
C CYS A 103 1.34 -14.24 -7.02
N ASN A 104 0.89 -15.27 -7.74
CA ASN A 104 -0.52 -15.65 -7.81
C ASN A 104 -1.17 -15.95 -6.44
N VAL A 105 -0.39 -16.39 -5.45
CA VAL A 105 -0.89 -16.78 -4.12
C VAL A 105 -1.37 -15.57 -3.30
N HIS A 106 -0.67 -14.44 -3.42
CA HIS A 106 -0.86 -13.29 -2.53
C HIS A 106 -0.92 -11.96 -3.26
N TYR A 107 -1.17 -11.97 -4.58
CA TYR A 107 -1.07 -10.80 -5.44
C TYR A 107 -1.73 -9.54 -4.84
N GLY A 108 -0.95 -8.47 -4.72
CA GLY A 108 -1.41 -7.16 -4.23
C GLY A 108 -1.55 -7.04 -2.71
N SER A 109 -1.27 -8.08 -1.92
CA SER A 109 -1.23 -7.97 -0.45
C SER A 109 0.14 -7.53 0.07
N ILE A 110 0.16 -6.91 1.25
CA ILE A 110 1.37 -6.38 1.90
C ILE A 110 2.20 -7.54 2.48
N ARG A 111 3.51 -7.54 2.21
CA ARG A 111 4.48 -8.46 2.82
C ARG A 111 4.64 -8.10 4.30
N LYS A 112 4.23 -9.01 5.18
CA LYS A 112 4.33 -8.82 6.63
C LYS A 112 5.74 -9.11 7.15
N GLU A 113 6.43 -10.11 6.60
CA GLU A 113 7.78 -10.51 7.05
C GLU A 113 8.60 -11.14 5.89
N GLY A 114 9.79 -10.59 5.61
CA GLY A 114 10.81 -11.19 4.73
C GLY A 114 10.54 -11.16 3.21
N ASP A 115 11.47 -11.77 2.47
CA ASP A 115 11.38 -11.91 1.01
C ASP A 115 10.57 -13.15 0.60
N CYS A 116 9.53 -12.93 -0.21
CA CYS A 116 8.73 -14.01 -0.76
C CYS A 116 9.48 -14.74 -1.89
N LEU A 117 9.89 -15.98 -1.66
CA LEU A 117 10.61 -16.82 -2.64
C LEU A 117 9.88 -16.95 -3.99
N PHE A 118 8.55 -17.02 -3.98
CA PHE A 118 7.74 -17.09 -5.21
C PHE A 118 7.74 -15.79 -6.02
N CYS A 119 7.82 -14.63 -5.34
CA CYS A 119 7.95 -13.36 -6.04
C CYS A 119 9.37 -13.21 -6.63
N LEU A 120 10.38 -13.65 -5.88
CA LEU A 120 11.76 -13.66 -6.34
C LEU A 120 11.95 -14.58 -7.55
N SER A 121 11.39 -15.79 -7.54
CA SER A 121 11.48 -16.72 -8.67
C SER A 121 10.86 -16.15 -9.95
N PHE A 122 9.77 -15.38 -9.80
CA PHE A 122 9.13 -14.67 -10.91
C PHE A 122 10.04 -13.55 -11.47
N LEU A 123 10.74 -12.81 -10.59
CA LEU A 123 11.65 -11.71 -10.95
C LEU A 123 13.08 -12.14 -11.33
N SER A 124 13.49 -13.36 -11.02
CA SER A 124 14.80 -13.89 -11.41
C SER A 124 14.73 -14.72 -12.70
N GLY A 125 13.56 -14.77 -13.36
CA GLY A 125 13.36 -15.55 -14.57
C GLY A 125 13.38 -17.06 -14.34
N GLY A 126 12.97 -17.51 -13.14
CA GLY A 126 12.93 -18.91 -12.74
C GLY A 126 11.74 -19.67 -13.33
N HIS A 127 11.78 -19.89 -14.65
CA HIS A 127 11.10 -21.02 -15.27
C HIS A 127 12.02 -21.57 -16.37
N LYS A 128 12.69 -22.68 -16.04
CA LYS A 128 12.87 -23.76 -17.01
C LYS A 128 11.64 -24.67 -16.90
#